data_AF-A0A358MBI8-F1
#
_entry.id   AF-A0A358MBI8-F1
#
_cell.length_a   1.000
_cell.length_b   1.000
_cell.length_c   1.000
_cell.angle_alpha   90.00
_cell.angle_beta   90.00
_cell.angle_gamma   90.00
#
_symmetry.space_group_name_H-M   'P 1'
#
loop_
_entity.id
_entity.type
_entity.pdbx_description
1 polymer ?
#
loop_
_entity_poly.entity_id
_entity_poly.type
_entity_poly.pdbx_seq_one_letter_code
_entity_poly.pdbx_strand_id
1 'polypeptide(L)' 'ELELMRENELFLGEAEHRYGRTGKEQARSLIESAQALFAGGELDEEDKEAFFQAITELYFDSKKIRAERKNKKEQTKE' A
#
# COMPACT_ATOMS: atom_id res chain seq x y z
N GLU A 1 5.24 18.22 -0.10
CA GLU A 1 4.63 17.88 -1.41
C GLU A 1 5.59 17.23 -2.40
N LEU A 2 6.74 17.82 -2.72
CA LEU A 2 7.69 17.26 -3.72
C LEU A 2 8.22 15.85 -3.37
N GLU A 3 8.36 15.53 -2.09
CA GLU A 3 8.84 14.23 -1.64
C GLU A 3 7.79 13.12 -1.86
N LEU A 4 6.54 13.39 -1.48
CA LEU A 4 5.41 12.48 -1.69
C LEU A 4 5.17 12.18 -3.18
N MET A 5 5.30 13.20 -4.05
CA MET A 5 5.19 13.01 -5.49
C MET A 5 6.26 12.06 -6.04
N ARG A 6 7.51 12.19 -5.57
CA ARG A 6 8.62 11.32 -5.98
C ARG A 6 8.44 9.89 -5.46
N GLU A 7 8.02 9.72 -4.21
CA GLU A 7 7.74 8.40 -3.65
C GLU A 7 6.63 7.69 -4.42
N ASN A 8 5.60 8.45 -4.82
CA ASN A 8 4.51 7.93 -5.62
C ASN A 8 4.97 7.48 -7.02
N GLU A 9 5.81 8.27 -7.69
CA GLU A 9 6.42 7.91 -8.97
C GLU A 9 7.28 6.64 -8.87
N LEU A 10 8.08 6.51 -7.81
CA LEU A 10 8.89 5.32 -7.55
C LEU A 10 8.00 4.08 -7.36
N PHE A 11 6.93 4.21 -6.57
CA PHE A 11 5.97 3.12 -6.37
C PHE A 11 5.27 2.71 -7.68
N LEU A 12 4.84 3.68 -8.49
CA LEU A 12 4.22 3.40 -9.80
C LEU A 12 5.22 2.76 -10.79
N GLY A 13 6.48 3.18 -10.76
CA GLY A 13 7.56 2.58 -11.56
C GLY A 13 7.83 1.12 -11.16
N GLU A 14 7.87 0.84 -9.87
CA GLU A 14 8.00 -0.54 -9.36
C GLU A 14 6.78 -1.41 -9.70
N ALA A 15 5.57 -0.86 -9.63
CA ALA A 15 4.36 -1.56 -10.03
C ALA A 15 4.38 -1.90 -11.54
N GLU A 16 4.83 -0.97 -12.38
CA GLU A 16 5.02 -1.20 -13.81
C GLU A 16 6.07 -2.28 -14.09
N HIS A 17 7.21 -2.22 -13.39
CA HIS A 17 8.28 -3.19 -13.55
C HIS A 17 7.84 -4.61 -13.15
N ARG A 18 7.05 -4.76 -12.09
CA ARG A 18 6.65 -6.07 -11.55
C ARG A 18 5.38 -6.64 -12.17
N TYR A 19 4.45 -5.80 -12.60
CA TYR A 19 3.10 -6.20 -13.01
C TYR A 19 2.68 -5.61 -14.38
N GLY A 20 3.59 -4.91 -15.06
CA GLY A 20 3.35 -4.28 -16.36
C GLY A 20 2.44 -3.06 -16.28
N ARG A 21 2.04 -2.58 -17.45
CA ARG A 21 1.18 -1.40 -17.60
C ARG A 21 -0.12 -1.50 -16.80
N THR A 22 -0.77 -2.66 -16.81
CA THR A 22 -2.01 -2.90 -16.06
C THR A 22 -1.80 -2.72 -14.56
N GLY A 23 -0.70 -3.22 -14.01
CA GLY A 23 -0.42 -3.06 -12.58
C GLY A 23 -0.09 -1.63 -12.18
N LYS A 24 0.56 -0.86 -13.06
CA LYS A 24 0.75 0.58 -12.85
C LYS A 24 -0.57 1.33 -12.82
N GLU A 25 -1.49 1.04 -13.74
CA GLU A 25 -2.80 1.69 -13.76
C GLU A 25 -3.63 1.33 -12.52
N GLN A 26 -3.59 0.07 -12.07
CA GLN A 26 -4.20 -0.35 -10.81
C GLN A 26 -3.61 0.39 -9.60
N ALA A 27 -2.29 0.51 -9.54
CA ALA A 27 -1.59 1.23 -8.48
C ALA A 27 -1.98 2.72 -8.48
N ARG A 28 -1.98 3.37 -9.66
CA ARG A 28 -2.40 4.76 -9.81
C ARG A 28 -3.83 4.98 -9.34
N SER A 29 -4.75 4.13 -9.78
CA SER A 29 -6.17 4.23 -9.40
C SER A 29 -6.36 4.11 -7.88
N LEU A 30 -5.58 3.25 -7.20
CA LEU A 30 -5.62 3.14 -5.74
C LEU A 30 -5.23 4.45 -5.05
N ILE A 31 -4.17 5.10 -5.53
CA ILE A 31 -3.68 6.38 -4.98
C ILE A 31 -4.69 7.49 -5.22
N GLU A 32 -5.20 7.61 -6.45
CA GLU A 32 -6.21 8.61 -6.79
C GLU A 32 -7.49 8.40 -5.97
N SER A 33 -7.92 7.15 -5.76
CA SER A 33 -9.08 6.84 -4.93
C SER A 33 -8.86 7.23 -3.47
N ALA A 34 -7.68 6.94 -2.92
CA ALA A 34 -7.31 7.35 -1.55
C ALA A 34 -7.24 8.88 -1.44
N GLN A 35 -6.64 9.58 -2.41
CA GLN A 35 -6.58 11.03 -2.44
C GLN A 35 -7.97 11.66 -2.53
N ALA A 36 -8.85 11.14 -3.39
CA ALA A 36 -10.23 11.61 -3.51
C ALA A 36 -11.00 11.43 -2.20
N LEU A 37 -10.79 10.31 -1.50
CA LEU A 37 -11.38 10.03 -0.20
C LEU A 37 -11.03 11.12 0.82
N PHE A 38 -9.74 11.51 0.89
CA PHE A 38 -9.26 12.49 1.86
C PHE A 38 -9.47 13.95 1.44
N ALA A 39 -9.49 14.25 0.14
CA ALA A 39 -9.56 15.62 -0.38
C ALA A 39 -11.00 16.20 -0.45
N GLY A 40 -12.04 15.39 -0.31
CA GLY A 40 -13.42 15.89 -0.38
C GLY A 40 -14.54 14.85 -0.33
N GLY A 41 -14.30 13.66 0.23
CA GLY A 41 -15.33 12.63 0.37
C GLY A 41 -16.35 12.93 1.48
N GLU A 42 -17.53 12.28 1.39
CA GLU A 42 -18.62 12.31 2.38
C GLU A 42 -18.29 11.62 3.72
N LEU A 43 -17.09 11.02 3.84
CA LEU A 43 -16.65 10.39 5.08
C LEU A 43 -16.38 11.45 6.14
N ASP A 44 -16.91 11.21 7.33
CA ASP A 44 -16.59 12.00 8.51
C ASP A 44 -15.14 11.73 8.98
N GLU A 45 -14.73 12.41 10.04
CA GLU A 45 -13.38 12.27 10.58
C GLU A 45 -13.13 10.86 11.16
N GLU A 46 -14.18 10.21 11.68
CA GLU A 46 -14.14 8.88 12.28
C GLU A 46 -13.91 7.80 11.21
N ASP A 47 -14.62 7.90 10.08
CA ASP A 47 -14.46 7.01 8.93
C ASP A 47 -13.08 7.15 8.26
N LYS A 48 -12.50 8.36 8.24
CA LYS A 48 -11.13 8.58 7.75
C LYS A 48 -10.10 7.92 8.66
N GLU A 49 -10.27 8.03 9.97
CA GLU A 49 -9.41 7.39 10.97
C GLU A 49 -9.50 5.86 10.87
N ALA A 50 -10.72 5.33 10.75
CA ALA A 50 -10.96 3.90 10.53
C ALA A 50 -10.28 3.37 9.27
N PHE A 51 -10.35 4.11 8.15
CA PHE A 51 -9.66 3.74 6.92
C PHE A 51 -8.13 3.71 7.10
N PHE A 52 -7.55 4.75 7.73
CA PHE A 52 -6.12 4.79 8.00
C PHE A 52 -5.67 3.63 8.87
N GLN A 53 -6.44 3.30 9.91
CA GLN A 53 -6.16 2.19 10.79
C GLN A 53 -6.20 0.86 10.02
N ALA A 54 -7.23 0.63 9.21
CA ALA A 54 -7.37 -0.59 8.41
C ALA A 54 -6.20 -0.80 7.43
N ILE A 55 -5.77 0.24 6.71
CA ILE A 55 -4.61 0.18 5.81
C ILE A 55 -3.31 -0.12 6.58
N THR A 56 -3.15 0.51 7.75
CA THR A 56 -1.97 0.35 8.60
C THR A 56 -1.87 -1.05 9.17
N GLU A 57 -2.99 -1.59 9.69
CA GLU A 57 -3.09 -2.96 10.17
C GLU A 57 -2.77 -3.96 9.06
N LEU A 58 -3.34 -3.78 7.86
CA LEU A 58 -3.05 -4.63 6.71
C LEU A 58 -1.55 -4.65 6.35
N TYR A 59 -0.88 -3.51 6.45
CA TYR A 59 0.57 -3.41 6.24
C TYR A 59 1.36 -4.19 7.30
N PHE A 60 0.99 -4.07 8.58
CA PHE A 60 1.64 -4.80 9.67
C PHE A 60 1.38 -6.30 9.61
N ASP A 61 0.16 -6.73 9.29
CA ASP A 61 -0.18 -8.13 9.08
C ASP A 61 0.61 -8.73 7.91
N SER A 62 0.72 -7.99 6.80
CA SER A 62 1.55 -8.39 5.67
C SER A 62 3.03 -8.55 6.05
N LYS A 63 3.55 -7.70 6.95
CA LYS A 63 4.91 -7.86 7.51
C LYS A 63 5.04 -9.06 8.43
N LYS A 64 4.07 -9.29 9.31
CA LYS A 64 4.05 -10.42 10.24
C LYS A 64 4.03 -11.76 9.49
N ILE A 65 3.15 -11.88 8.49
CA ILE A 65 3.08 -13.04 7.59
C ILE A 65 4.41 -13.26 6.83
N ARG A 66 5.08 -12.18 6.40
CA ARG A 66 6.41 -12.27 5.76
C ARG A 66 7.49 -12.73 6.74
N ALA A 67 7.48 -12.25 7.98
CA ALA A 67 8.42 -12.64 9.03
C ALA A 67 8.24 -14.11 9.42
N GLU A 68 7.00 -14.56 9.63
CA GLU A 68 6.68 -15.97 9.92
C GLU A 68 7.11 -16.89 8.77
N ARG A 69 6.87 -16.48 7.50
CA ARG A 69 7.35 -17.23 6.32
C ARG A 69 8.88 -17.28 6.22
N LYS A 70 9.58 -16.25 6.69
CA LYS A 70 11.06 -16.23 6.71
C LYS A 70 11.59 -17.19 7.77
N ASN A 71 11.08 -17.13 8.99
CA ASN A 71 11.50 -17.99 10.09
C ASN A 71 11.27 -19.49 9.78
N LYS A 72 10.15 -19.83 9.14
CA LYS A 72 9.85 -21.20 8.73
C LYS A 72 10.80 -21.74 7.65
N LYS A 73 11.29 -20.88 6.75
CA LYS A 73 12.30 -21.22 5.73
C LYS A 73 13.70 -21.41 6.33
N GLU A 74 14.02 -20.74 7.43
CA GLU A 74 15.30 -20.93 8.14
C GLU A 74 15.29 -22.27 8.88
N GLN A 75 14.18 -22.63 9.53
CA GLN A 75 14.02 -23.92 10.23
C GLN A 75 13.94 -25.15 9.32
N THR A 76 13.65 -25.00 8.02
CA THR A 76 13.66 -26.12 7.05
C THR A 76 14.97 -26.24 6.28
N LYS A 77 15.93 -25.34 6.52
CA LYS A 77 17.27 -25.36 5.91
C LYS A 77 18.36 -25.86 6.86
N GLU A 78 18.00 -26.21 8.09
CA GLU A 78 18.81 -26.92 9.07
C GLU A 78 18.37 -28.40 9.13
#